data_AF-A0A8H3Z8T7-F1
#
_entry.id   AF-A0A8H3Z8T7-F1
#
_cell.length_a   1.000
_cell.length_b   1.000
_cell.length_c   1.000
_cell.angle_alpha   90.00
_cell.angle_beta   90.00
_cell.angle_gamma   90.00
#
_symmetry.space_group_name_H-M   'P 1'
#
loop_
_entity.id
_entity.type
_entity.pdbx_description
1 polymer ?
#
loop_
_entity_poly.entity_id
_entity_poly.type
_entity_poly.pdbx_seq_one_letter_code
_entity_poly.pdbx_strand_id
1 'polypeptide(L)'
;MPHQYKDSIATSAHSTSPIMTPVKEPGNPPDAIQYIQYHDDTSPHLWSRIRHWNQNAFSEFLGTFVFLLFSFGCTAQYVLGKGEKGDYTTLSLGWGVGIMLGAYTANRSGGHLNPAVTLSMCIYRRFPWSQLPIYALSQTLGAFCAAGVIYGNYKSAIDHFEGHNIRTVPYILSPSNHSSAVNATPTAGIFATYPAPFMTTTGAFFSEFLASAVLMFSPRTEELGSVV
;
A
#
# COMPACT_ATOMS: atom_id res chain seq x y z
N MET A 1 -18.82 15.91 -72.29
CA MET A 1 -20.13 15.87 -71.60
C MET A 1 -20.34 14.46 -71.06
N PRO A 2 -20.62 14.31 -69.75
CA PRO A 2 -21.74 13.46 -69.38
C PRO A 2 -22.65 14.09 -68.31
N HIS A 3 -23.94 13.97 -68.62
CA HIS A 3 -25.16 13.99 -67.81
C HIS A 3 -25.09 14.16 -66.29
N GLN A 4 -25.81 15.19 -65.84
CA GLN A 4 -26.49 15.27 -64.54
C GLN A 4 -27.92 14.70 -64.68
N TYR A 5 -28.38 13.90 -63.70
CA TYR A 5 -29.81 13.79 -63.34
C TYR A 5 -29.96 13.39 -61.85
N LYS A 6 -30.14 14.43 -61.02
CA LYS A 6 -31.13 14.62 -59.92
C LYS A 6 -32.23 13.55 -59.83
N ASP A 7 -32.90 13.19 -58.72
CA ASP A 7 -33.09 13.63 -57.34
C ASP A 7 -33.95 12.54 -56.66
N SER A 8 -34.29 12.71 -55.37
CA SER A 8 -35.43 12.09 -54.63
C SER A 8 -35.10 10.77 -53.91
N ILE A 9 -35.29 10.56 -52.59
CA ILE A 9 -36.23 11.11 -51.59
C ILE A 9 -35.60 10.94 -50.19
N ALA A 10 -35.72 11.96 -49.33
CA ALA A 10 -35.48 11.88 -47.89
C ALA A 10 -36.58 11.09 -47.19
N THR A 11 -36.26 10.22 -46.20
CA THR A 11 -37.10 9.93 -45.02
C THR A 11 -36.31 9.14 -43.96
N SER A 12 -36.03 9.79 -42.81
CA SER A 12 -35.98 9.27 -41.43
C SER A 12 -35.54 7.82 -41.14
N ALA A 13 -34.46 7.65 -40.36
CA ALA A 13 -34.47 6.78 -39.16
C ALA A 13 -33.20 6.95 -38.28
N HIS A 14 -33.42 6.75 -36.98
CA HIS A 14 -32.50 6.74 -35.84
C HIS A 14 -31.15 6.00 -35.96
N SER A 15 -30.20 6.46 -35.14
CA SER A 15 -29.25 5.67 -34.32
C SER A 15 -28.32 4.68 -35.02
N THR A 16 -27.02 4.96 -35.01
CA THR A 16 -26.01 4.17 -34.27
C THR A 16 -24.62 4.72 -34.58
N SER A 17 -23.88 5.09 -33.54
CA SER A 17 -22.44 5.33 -33.60
C SER A 17 -21.71 4.08 -34.12
N PRO A 18 -20.68 4.20 -34.97
CA PRO A 18 -19.96 3.04 -35.49
C PRO A 18 -19.29 2.30 -34.32
N ILE A 19 -19.75 1.07 -34.07
CA ILE A 19 -19.11 0.13 -33.15
C ILE A 19 -17.78 -0.27 -33.79
N MET A 20 -16.70 0.37 -33.33
CA MET A 20 -15.35 -0.10 -33.57
C MET A 20 -15.20 -1.44 -32.83
N THR A 21 -15.29 -2.54 -33.57
CA THR A 21 -15.04 -3.87 -33.02
C THR A 21 -13.55 -3.97 -32.64
N PRO A 22 -13.21 -4.57 -31.48
CA PRO A 22 -11.81 -4.74 -31.11
C PRO A 22 -11.21 -5.82 -32.01
N VAL A 23 -10.18 -5.45 -32.78
CA VAL A 23 -9.28 -6.41 -33.43
C VAL A 23 -8.51 -7.11 -32.30
N LYS A 24 -8.84 -8.37 -32.06
CA LYS A 24 -8.09 -9.25 -31.16
C LYS A 24 -6.82 -9.69 -31.90
N GLU A 25 -5.69 -9.02 -31.66
CA GLU A 25 -4.39 -9.56 -32.05
C GLU A 25 -4.15 -10.88 -31.29
N PRO A 26 -3.91 -12.00 -31.99
CA PRO A 26 -3.70 -13.28 -31.33
C PRO A 26 -2.24 -13.37 -30.88
N GLY A 27 -1.97 -13.23 -29.58
CA GLY A 27 -0.65 -13.60 -29.06
C GLY A 27 -0.19 -13.04 -27.72
N ASN A 28 -0.86 -12.03 -27.14
CA ASN A 28 -0.43 -11.46 -25.86
C ASN A 28 -1.42 -11.83 -24.73
N PRO A 29 -0.96 -12.34 -23.57
CA PRO A 29 -1.84 -12.56 -22.44
C PRO A 29 -2.43 -11.21 -21.97
N PRO A 30 -3.70 -11.18 -21.51
CA PRO A 30 -4.35 -9.97 -21.05
C PRO A 30 -3.87 -9.69 -19.61
N ASP A 31 -2.65 -9.20 -19.47
CA ASP A 31 -2.12 -8.78 -18.18
C ASP A 31 -2.94 -7.57 -17.70
N ALA A 32 -3.59 -7.67 -16.55
CA ALA A 32 -4.34 -6.55 -15.94
C ALA A 32 -3.45 -5.31 -15.71
N ILE A 33 -2.13 -5.53 -15.59
CA ILE A 33 -1.11 -4.46 -15.57
C ILE A 33 -0.94 -3.80 -16.94
N GLN A 34 -1.00 -4.55 -18.06
CA GLN A 34 -1.02 -3.93 -19.39
C GLN A 34 -2.28 -3.08 -19.57
N TYR A 35 -3.44 -3.46 -19.05
CA TYR A 35 -4.64 -2.62 -19.18
C TYR A 35 -4.53 -1.28 -18.44
N ILE A 36 -3.93 -1.24 -17.25
CA ILE A 36 -3.71 0.02 -16.51
C ILE A 36 -2.63 0.86 -17.18
N GLN A 37 -1.60 0.24 -17.76
CA GLN A 37 -0.47 0.92 -18.38
C GLN A 37 -0.74 1.36 -19.83
N TYR A 38 -1.51 0.58 -20.60
CA TYR A 38 -1.86 0.86 -22.00
C TYR A 38 -2.87 2.01 -22.13
N HIS A 39 -3.66 2.29 -21.09
CA HIS A 39 -4.66 3.36 -21.14
C HIS A 39 -4.12 4.76 -20.80
N ASP A 40 -2.87 4.92 -20.37
CA ASP A 40 -2.32 6.22 -19.92
C ASP A 40 -1.56 6.99 -21.02
N ASP A 41 -0.90 6.28 -21.95
CA ASP A 41 -0.06 6.92 -22.99
C ASP A 41 -0.85 7.55 -24.16
N THR A 42 -2.18 7.40 -24.19
CA THR A 42 -3.02 7.87 -25.30
C THR A 42 -3.83 9.13 -25.00
N SER A 43 -3.80 9.68 -23.78
CA SER A 43 -4.54 10.92 -23.47
C SER A 43 -3.75 12.17 -23.89
N PRO A 44 -4.20 12.95 -24.88
CA PRO A 44 -3.41 14.08 -25.42
C PRO A 44 -3.35 15.31 -24.49
N HIS A 45 -3.98 15.25 -23.31
CA HIS A 45 -4.20 16.41 -22.44
C HIS A 45 -3.58 16.23 -21.05
N LEU A 46 -2.74 17.18 -20.63
CA LEU A 46 -2.03 17.18 -19.34
C LEU A 46 -2.94 16.94 -18.13
N TRP A 47 -4.19 17.41 -18.19
CA TRP A 47 -5.14 17.35 -17.08
C TRP A 47 -5.54 15.92 -16.69
N SER A 48 -5.66 15.00 -17.64
CA SER A 48 -5.97 13.60 -17.33
C SER A 48 -4.79 12.94 -16.60
N ARG A 49 -3.55 13.16 -17.06
CA ARG A 49 -2.34 12.65 -16.42
C ARG A 49 -2.20 13.11 -14.97
N ILE A 50 -2.35 14.42 -14.72
CA ILE A 50 -2.30 14.99 -13.37
C ILE A 50 -3.42 14.41 -12.48
N ARG A 51 -4.64 14.29 -13.01
CA ARG A 51 -5.76 13.70 -12.28
C ARG A 51 -5.47 12.24 -11.91
N HIS A 52 -4.93 11.44 -12.83
CA HIS A 52 -4.61 10.04 -12.58
C HIS A 52 -3.50 9.87 -11.56
N TRP A 53 -2.45 10.69 -11.60
CA TRP A 53 -1.39 10.64 -10.59
C TRP A 53 -1.92 10.96 -9.20
N ASN A 54 -2.79 11.97 -9.08
CA ASN A 54 -3.43 12.29 -7.81
C ASN A 54 -4.37 11.17 -7.34
N GLN A 55 -5.11 10.53 -8.24
CA GLN A 55 -5.97 9.39 -7.92
C GLN A 55 -5.17 8.18 -7.42
N ASN A 56 -4.05 7.87 -8.07
CA ASN A 56 -3.17 6.78 -7.68
C ASN A 56 -2.49 7.06 -6.34
N ALA A 57 -1.97 8.27 -6.15
CA ALA A 57 -1.38 8.70 -4.88
C ALA A 57 -2.42 8.65 -3.74
N PHE A 58 -3.65 9.08 -3.99
CA PHE A 58 -4.72 9.01 -3.00
C PHE A 58 -5.14 7.57 -2.67
N SER A 59 -5.15 6.69 -3.68
CA SER A 59 -5.39 5.25 -3.50
C SER A 59 -4.33 4.61 -2.61
N GLU A 60 -3.05 4.92 -2.84
CA GLU A 60 -1.93 4.47 -1.98
C GLU A 60 -2.03 5.03 -0.55
N PHE A 61 -2.36 6.33 -0.41
CA PHE A 61 -2.59 6.95 0.89
C PHE A 61 -3.68 6.21 1.67
N LEU A 62 -4.85 6.01 1.07
CA LEU A 62 -5.98 5.32 1.72
C LEU A 62 -5.67 3.87 2.02
N GLY A 63 -5.02 3.15 1.11
CA GLY A 63 -4.65 1.76 1.33
C GLY A 63 -3.66 1.61 2.47
N THR A 64 -2.61 2.44 2.52
CA THR A 64 -1.63 2.40 3.62
C THR A 64 -2.27 2.85 4.94
N PHE A 65 -3.18 3.83 4.88
CA PHE A 65 -3.97 4.24 6.05
C PHE A 65 -4.79 3.08 6.61
N VAL A 66 -5.58 2.40 5.77
CA VAL A 66 -6.40 1.25 6.21
C VAL A 66 -5.52 0.12 6.72
N PHE A 67 -4.48 -0.27 5.99
CA PHE A 67 -3.53 -1.29 6.41
C PHE A 67 -3.00 -1.05 7.82
N LEU A 68 -2.47 0.15 8.07
CA LEU A 68 -1.84 0.48 9.33
C LEU A 68 -2.84 0.80 10.44
N LEU A 69 -4.06 1.25 10.12
CA LEU A 69 -5.12 1.42 11.10
C LEU A 69 -5.44 0.10 11.80
N PHE A 70 -5.61 -0.98 11.03
CA PHE A 70 -5.84 -2.31 11.60
C PHE A 70 -4.59 -2.88 12.28
N SER A 71 -3.42 -2.74 11.66
CA SER A 71 -2.16 -3.33 12.15
C SER A 71 -1.67 -2.67 13.45
N PHE A 72 -1.71 -1.35 13.53
CA PHE A 72 -1.38 -0.65 14.79
C PHE A 72 -2.47 -0.87 15.84
N GLY A 73 -3.75 -0.99 15.44
CA GLY A 73 -4.84 -1.32 16.36
C GLY A 73 -4.66 -2.68 17.05
N CYS A 74 -4.33 -3.74 16.31
CA CYS A 74 -4.07 -5.05 16.92
C CYS A 74 -2.77 -5.05 17.75
N THR A 75 -1.74 -4.33 17.31
CA THR A 75 -0.49 -4.16 18.09
C THR A 75 -0.77 -3.44 19.41
N ALA A 76 -1.59 -2.40 19.40
CA ALA A 76 -2.00 -1.68 20.61
C ALA A 76 -2.76 -2.60 21.58
N GLN A 77 -3.68 -3.43 21.09
CA GLN A 77 -4.41 -4.39 21.92
C GLN A 77 -3.49 -5.43 22.54
N TYR A 78 -2.53 -5.95 21.77
CA TYR A 78 -1.53 -6.89 22.25
C TYR A 78 -0.66 -6.29 23.36
N VAL A 79 -0.05 -5.13 23.11
CA VAL A 79 0.87 -4.46 24.04
C VAL A 79 0.14 -4.00 25.31
N LEU A 80 -0.96 -3.26 25.15
CA LEU A 80 -1.69 -2.66 26.28
C LEU A 80 -2.52 -3.70 27.04
N GLY A 81 -2.88 -4.81 26.37
CA GLY A 81 -3.58 -5.94 26.96
C GLY A 81 -2.71 -6.88 27.78
N LYS A 82 -1.38 -6.64 27.86
CA LYS A 82 -0.42 -7.48 28.63
C LYS A 82 -0.50 -8.98 28.30
N GLY A 83 -0.84 -9.32 27.05
CA GLY A 83 -1.01 -10.71 26.62
C GLY A 83 -2.36 -11.36 26.97
N GLU A 84 -3.26 -10.68 27.69
CA GLU A 84 -4.60 -11.23 28.01
C GLU A 84 -5.63 -10.99 26.90
N LYS A 85 -5.43 -9.93 26.10
CA LYS A 85 -6.36 -9.51 25.03
C LYS A 85 -5.85 -9.82 23.61
N GLY A 86 -4.77 -10.58 23.52
CA GLY A 86 -4.14 -10.99 22.27
C GLY A 86 -2.79 -11.65 22.52
N ASP A 87 -2.40 -12.54 21.62
CA ASP A 87 -1.09 -13.19 21.58
C ASP A 87 -0.41 -12.98 20.21
N TYR A 88 0.84 -13.38 20.06
CA TYR A 88 1.63 -13.22 18.83
C TYR A 88 0.92 -13.78 17.58
N THR A 89 0.15 -14.85 17.73
CA THR A 89 -0.68 -15.40 16.64
C THR A 89 -1.74 -14.41 16.18
N THR A 90 -2.47 -13.81 17.12
CA THR A 90 -3.51 -12.81 16.79
C THR A 90 -2.91 -11.52 16.23
N LEU A 91 -1.73 -11.14 16.70
CA LEU A 91 -0.95 -10.02 16.16
C LEU A 91 -0.59 -10.30 14.70
N SER A 92 0.01 -11.45 14.41
CA SER A 92 0.45 -11.83 13.06
C SER A 92 -0.71 -11.93 12.08
N LEU A 93 -1.83 -12.53 12.50
CA LEU A 93 -3.06 -12.59 11.70
C LEU A 93 -3.66 -11.20 11.47
N GLY A 94 -3.69 -10.35 12.50
CA GLY A 94 -4.19 -8.98 12.39
C GLY A 94 -3.41 -8.14 11.38
N TRP A 95 -2.07 -8.27 11.37
CA TRP A 95 -1.22 -7.65 10.35
C TRP A 95 -1.52 -8.19 8.95
N GLY A 96 -1.68 -9.50 8.78
CA GLY A 96 -2.05 -10.10 7.49
C GLY A 96 -3.41 -9.60 6.96
N VAL A 97 -4.43 -9.53 7.82
CA VAL A 97 -5.74 -8.98 7.47
C VAL A 97 -5.64 -7.49 7.13
N GLY A 98 -4.85 -6.72 7.88
CA GLY A 98 -4.57 -5.32 7.58
C GLY A 98 -3.99 -5.14 6.17
N ILE A 99 -2.97 -5.92 5.82
CA ILE A 99 -2.36 -5.88 4.48
C ILE A 99 -3.39 -6.18 3.40
N MET A 100 -4.22 -7.22 3.60
CA MET A 100 -5.28 -7.59 2.65
C MET A 100 -6.29 -6.46 2.43
N LEU A 101 -6.79 -5.86 3.51
CA LEU A 101 -7.75 -4.75 3.43
C LEU A 101 -7.15 -3.50 2.79
N GLY A 102 -5.90 -3.18 3.12
CA GLY A 102 -5.17 -2.10 2.49
C GLY A 102 -4.99 -2.32 1.00
N ALA A 103 -4.63 -3.54 0.58
CA ALA A 103 -4.42 -3.89 -0.82
C ALA A 103 -5.74 -3.81 -1.61
N TYR A 104 -6.84 -4.28 -1.03
CA TYR A 104 -8.17 -4.15 -1.62
C TYR A 104 -8.59 -2.68 -1.79
N THR A 105 -8.29 -1.85 -0.78
CA THR A 105 -8.57 -0.40 -0.82
C THR A 105 -7.74 0.31 -1.89
N ALA A 106 -6.46 -0.07 -2.03
CA ALA A 106 -5.54 0.51 -3.01
C ALA A 106 -5.56 -0.17 -4.39
N ASN A 107 -6.57 -0.98 -4.69
CA ASN A 107 -6.66 -1.74 -5.95
C ASN A 107 -6.51 -0.84 -7.20
N ARG A 108 -6.90 0.43 -7.11
CA ARG A 108 -6.79 1.38 -8.24
C ARG A 108 -5.35 1.76 -8.62
N SER A 109 -4.44 1.82 -7.63
CA SER A 109 -3.02 2.20 -7.82
C SER A 109 -2.10 1.01 -8.06
N GLY A 110 -2.61 -0.22 -7.95
CA GLY A 110 -1.81 -1.45 -7.94
C GLY A 110 -1.42 -1.93 -6.53
N GLY A 111 -1.85 -1.23 -5.48
CA GLY A 111 -1.72 -1.66 -4.10
C GLY A 111 -0.28 -1.88 -3.64
N HIS A 112 0.62 -0.92 -3.87
CA HIS A 112 2.02 -1.08 -3.46
C HIS A 112 2.17 -1.00 -1.94
N LEU A 113 1.50 -0.01 -1.33
CA LEU A 113 1.40 0.27 0.11
C LEU A 113 2.71 0.43 0.89
N ASN A 114 3.84 0.31 0.19
CA ASN A 114 5.16 0.20 0.75
C ASN A 114 6.18 0.84 -0.21
N PRO A 115 7.01 1.78 0.27
CA PRO A 115 8.04 2.40 -0.55
C PRO A 115 9.08 1.41 -1.09
N ALA A 116 9.44 0.38 -0.33
CA ALA A 116 10.38 -0.66 -0.75
C ALA A 116 9.79 -1.50 -1.90
N VAL A 117 8.51 -1.89 -1.81
CA VAL A 117 7.81 -2.59 -2.89
C VAL A 117 7.77 -1.72 -4.15
N THR A 118 7.43 -0.44 -4.01
CA THR A 118 7.41 0.53 -5.12
C THR A 118 8.79 0.66 -5.78
N LEU A 119 9.85 0.75 -4.97
CA LEU A 119 11.23 0.79 -5.45
C LEU A 119 11.61 -0.50 -6.19
N SER A 120 11.29 -1.67 -5.64
CA SER A 120 11.55 -2.94 -6.30
C SER A 120 10.83 -3.03 -7.65
N MET A 121 9.59 -2.55 -7.76
CA MET A 121 8.89 -2.50 -9.05
C MET A 121 9.57 -1.57 -10.06
N CYS A 122 10.16 -0.45 -9.61
CA CYS A 122 10.97 0.42 -10.46
C CYS A 122 12.23 -0.29 -10.97
N ILE A 123 12.92 -1.04 -10.10
CA ILE A 123 14.13 -1.81 -10.44
C ILE A 123 13.82 -2.90 -11.47
N TYR A 124 12.73 -3.66 -11.28
CA TYR A 124 12.28 -4.67 -12.23
C TYR A 124 11.55 -4.10 -13.46
N ARG A 125 11.60 -2.77 -13.66
CA ARG A 125 11.00 -2.04 -14.80
C ARG A 125 9.49 -2.26 -14.98
N ARG A 126 8.79 -2.57 -13.89
CA ARG A 126 7.33 -2.70 -13.85
C ARG A 126 6.62 -1.41 -13.41
N PHE A 127 7.36 -0.38 -13.01
CA PHE A 127 6.80 0.89 -12.56
C PHE A 127 7.73 2.08 -12.94
N PRO A 128 7.18 3.25 -13.33
CA PRO A 128 7.99 4.40 -13.71
C PRO A 128 8.67 5.08 -12.51
N TRP A 129 9.98 5.32 -12.63
CA TRP A 129 10.81 5.96 -11.60
C TRP A 129 10.31 7.36 -11.19
N SER A 130 9.66 8.09 -12.09
CA SER A 130 9.13 9.43 -11.81
C SER A 130 7.96 9.42 -10.80
N GLN A 131 7.28 8.30 -10.63
CA GLN A 131 6.14 8.18 -9.71
C GLN A 131 6.53 7.67 -8.32
N LEU A 132 7.73 7.09 -8.17
CA LEU A 132 8.26 6.61 -6.89
C LEU A 132 8.16 7.64 -5.76
N PRO A 133 8.64 8.90 -5.89
CA PRO A 133 8.60 9.85 -4.78
C PRO A 133 7.16 10.23 -4.39
N ILE A 134 6.23 10.25 -5.35
CA ILE A 134 4.82 10.56 -5.09
C ILE A 134 4.19 9.43 -4.28
N TYR A 135 4.42 8.18 -4.69
CA TYR A 135 3.93 6.99 -3.98
C TYR A 135 4.51 6.89 -2.57
N ALA A 136 5.83 7.08 -2.43
CA ALA A 136 6.50 7.04 -1.13
C ALA A 136 5.96 8.11 -0.17
N LEU A 137 5.70 9.32 -0.68
CA LEU A 137 5.10 10.39 0.11
C LEU A 137 3.65 10.05 0.51
N SER A 138 2.82 9.57 -0.42
CA SER A 138 1.43 9.21 -0.11
C SER A 138 1.34 8.07 0.90
N GLN A 139 2.19 7.05 0.78
CA GLN A 139 2.26 5.93 1.72
C GLN A 139 2.70 6.42 3.10
N THR A 140 3.73 7.26 3.18
CA THR A 140 4.22 7.82 4.44
C THR A 140 3.16 8.68 5.14
N LEU A 141 2.43 9.51 4.38
CA LEU A 141 1.33 10.31 4.93
C LEU A 141 0.17 9.43 5.41
N GLY A 142 -0.19 8.38 4.67
CA GLY A 142 -1.22 7.42 5.07
C GLY A 142 -0.86 6.73 6.38
N ALA A 143 0.40 6.29 6.51
CA ALA A 143 0.94 5.69 7.71
C ALA A 143 0.92 6.65 8.91
N PHE A 144 1.34 7.90 8.70
CA PHE A 144 1.34 8.93 9.74
C PHE A 144 -0.09 9.23 10.24
N CYS A 145 -1.05 9.36 9.33
CA CYS A 145 -2.46 9.58 9.70
C CYS A 145 -3.04 8.38 10.48
N ALA A 146 -2.74 7.14 10.06
CA ALA A 146 -3.20 5.94 10.77
C ALA A 146 -2.62 5.87 12.19
N ALA A 147 -1.32 6.14 12.34
CA ALA A 147 -0.68 6.23 13.65
C ALA A 147 -1.34 7.29 14.54
N GLY A 148 -1.66 8.47 13.99
CA GLY A 148 -2.36 9.54 14.72
C GLY A 148 -3.75 9.13 15.20
N VAL A 149 -4.53 8.44 14.36
CA VAL A 149 -5.87 7.94 14.73
C VAL A 149 -5.78 6.88 15.82
N ILE A 150 -4.87 5.91 15.71
CA ILE A 150 -4.68 4.87 16.74
C ILE A 150 -4.16 5.48 18.04
N TYR A 151 -3.23 6.42 17.97
CA TYR A 151 -2.77 7.16 19.14
C TYR A 151 -3.91 7.87 19.85
N GLY A 152 -4.78 8.57 19.11
CA GLY A 152 -5.96 9.22 19.67
C GLY A 152 -6.92 8.21 20.32
N ASN A 153 -7.22 7.12 19.63
CA ASN A 153 -8.13 6.07 20.11
C ASN A 153 -7.63 5.35 21.38
N TYR A 154 -6.31 5.12 21.47
CA TYR A 154 -5.69 4.42 22.60
C TYR A 154 -5.04 5.34 23.62
N LYS A 155 -5.17 6.67 23.51
CA LYS A 155 -4.48 7.63 24.39
C LYS A 155 -4.72 7.33 25.87
N SER A 156 -5.97 7.08 26.27
CA SER A 156 -6.33 6.78 27.66
C SER A 156 -5.72 5.46 28.15
N ALA A 157 -5.68 4.45 27.29
CA ALA A 157 -5.08 3.15 27.61
C ALA A 157 -3.55 3.24 27.72
N ILE A 158 -2.91 4.01 26.84
CA ILE A 158 -1.47 4.30 26.90
C ILE A 158 -1.14 5.08 28.17
N ASP A 159 -1.91 6.12 28.50
CA ASP A 159 -1.74 6.90 29.74
C ASP A 159 -1.94 6.03 31.00
N HIS A 160 -2.84 5.03 30.96
CA HIS A 160 -3.00 4.07 32.05
C HIS A 160 -1.83 3.08 32.14
N PHE A 161 -1.24 2.70 31.01
CA PHE A 161 -0.20 1.68 30.92
C PHE A 161 1.21 2.19 31.28
N GLU A 162 1.58 3.40 30.86
CA GLU A 162 2.89 4.02 31.15
C GLU A 162 2.81 5.20 32.14
N GLY A 163 1.63 5.76 32.36
CA GLY A 163 1.46 7.01 33.09
C GLY A 163 1.17 8.20 32.18
N HIS A 164 0.58 9.23 32.77
CA HIS A 164 0.08 10.39 32.03
C HIS A 164 1.21 11.14 31.32
N ASN A 165 1.08 11.34 30.00
CA ASN A 165 2.06 12.00 29.14
C ASN A 165 3.44 11.32 29.05
N ILE A 166 3.57 10.06 29.47
CA ILE A 166 4.82 9.29 29.32
C ILE A 166 4.71 8.43 28.06
N ARG A 167 5.70 8.52 27.17
CA ARG A 167 5.80 7.70 25.95
C ARG A 167 7.22 7.19 25.83
N THR A 168 7.44 5.93 26.22
CA THR A 168 8.81 5.39 26.24
C THR A 168 9.12 4.67 24.95
N VAL A 169 10.32 4.93 24.43
CA VAL A 169 10.87 4.21 23.29
C VAL A 169 11.60 2.97 23.79
N PRO A 170 11.34 1.78 23.22
CA PRO A 170 12.16 0.61 23.51
C PRO A 170 13.65 0.92 23.23
N TYR A 171 14.49 0.78 24.27
CA TYR A 171 15.95 0.63 24.17
C TYR A 171 16.83 1.84 23.77
N ILE A 172 16.35 3.09 23.64
CA ILE A 172 17.24 4.26 23.38
C ILE A 172 17.85 4.87 24.65
N LEU A 173 18.05 4.10 25.73
CA LEU A 173 18.75 4.58 26.93
C LEU A 173 19.79 3.56 27.42
N SER A 174 21.05 3.86 27.06
CA SER A 174 22.31 3.45 27.70
C SER A 174 23.06 2.22 27.15
N PRO A 175 24.06 2.45 26.27
CA PRO A 175 25.13 1.48 25.97
C PRO A 175 26.12 1.25 27.13
N SER A 176 25.97 1.92 28.28
CA SER A 176 26.97 1.86 29.36
C SER A 176 26.47 1.24 30.66
N ASN A 177 25.17 1.26 30.96
CA ASN A 177 24.65 0.74 32.23
C ASN A 177 23.38 -0.09 32.01
N HIS A 178 23.53 -1.42 32.08
CA HIS A 178 22.50 -2.46 31.93
C HIS A 178 21.42 -2.47 33.05
N SER A 179 21.10 -1.34 33.69
CA SER A 179 20.27 -1.32 34.90
C SER A 179 19.10 -0.32 34.90
N SER A 180 18.82 0.38 33.80
CA SER A 180 17.72 1.37 33.77
C SER A 180 16.53 0.99 32.87
N ALA A 181 16.59 -0.11 32.11
CA ALA A 181 15.49 -0.56 31.25
C ALA A 181 14.54 -1.58 31.91
N VAL A 182 14.79 -1.97 33.17
CA VAL A 182 14.11 -3.12 33.79
C VAL A 182 12.61 -2.86 34.08
N ASN A 183 12.15 -1.60 34.07
CA ASN A 183 10.76 -1.25 34.39
C ASN A 183 10.04 -0.37 33.36
N ALA A 184 10.64 -0.09 32.20
CA ALA A 184 9.94 0.66 31.16
C ALA A 184 8.96 -0.29 30.45
N THR A 185 7.69 0.09 30.36
CA THR A 185 6.64 -0.60 29.61
C THR A 185 6.44 0.09 28.26
N PRO A 186 7.39 -0.03 27.30
CA PRO A 186 7.48 0.93 26.21
C PRO A 186 6.30 0.81 25.24
N THR A 187 5.59 1.92 25.01
CA THR A 187 4.45 1.94 24.09
C THR A 187 4.81 2.38 22.68
N ALA A 188 6.01 2.94 22.44
CA ALA A 188 6.41 3.35 21.09
C ALA A 188 6.49 2.16 20.11
N GLY A 189 6.67 0.94 20.63
CA GLY A 189 6.64 -0.31 19.86
C GLY A 189 5.29 -0.60 19.18
N ILE A 190 4.22 0.10 19.57
CA ILE A 190 2.91 0.02 18.90
C ILE A 190 2.98 0.59 17.48
N PHE A 191 3.80 1.62 17.25
CA PHE A 191 3.81 2.42 16.02
C PHE A 191 5.05 2.19 15.15
N ALA A 192 6.13 1.68 15.72
CA ALA A 192 7.38 1.43 15.02
C ALA A 192 8.06 0.17 15.56
N THR A 193 8.85 -0.48 14.71
CA THR A 193 9.63 -1.66 15.09
C THR A 193 10.94 -1.23 15.74
N TYR A 194 11.32 -1.95 16.80
CA TYR A 194 12.59 -1.75 17.51
C TYR A 194 13.31 -3.09 17.62
N PRO A 195 14.65 -3.10 17.52
CA PRO A 195 15.41 -4.35 17.58
C PRO A 195 15.30 -5.01 18.96
N ALA A 196 15.38 -6.33 18.97
CA ALA A 196 15.43 -7.09 20.23
C ALA A 196 16.73 -6.79 21.01
N PRO A 197 16.75 -6.94 22.35
CA PRO A 197 17.91 -6.55 23.18
C PRO A 197 19.22 -7.27 22.82
N PHE A 198 19.13 -8.47 22.27
CA PHE A 198 20.29 -9.29 21.88
C PHE A 198 20.71 -9.05 20.41
N MET A 199 19.96 -8.24 19.64
CA MET A 199 20.17 -8.10 18.21
C MET A 199 21.17 -7.00 17.89
N THR A 200 22.24 -7.34 17.17
CA THR A 200 23.22 -6.36 16.68
C THR A 200 22.65 -5.56 15.50
N THR A 201 23.19 -4.38 15.21
CA THR A 201 22.78 -3.57 14.05
C THR A 201 22.94 -4.35 12.74
N THR A 202 24.01 -5.12 12.60
CA THR A 202 24.22 -5.99 11.43
C THR A 202 23.17 -7.10 11.36
N GLY A 203 22.84 -7.73 12.49
CA GLY A 203 21.78 -8.75 12.55
C GLY A 203 20.41 -8.19 12.18
N ALA A 204 20.06 -6.99 12.67
CA ALA A 204 18.83 -6.31 12.33
C ALA A 204 18.74 -6.01 10.82
N PHE A 205 19.82 -5.50 10.22
CA PHE A 205 19.88 -5.26 8.78
C PHE A 205 19.60 -6.53 7.95
N PHE A 206 20.29 -7.63 8.27
CA PHE A 206 20.10 -8.89 7.53
C PHE A 206 18.69 -9.46 7.72
N SER A 207 18.11 -9.30 8.91
CA SER A 207 16.73 -9.71 9.19
C SER A 207 15.73 -8.96 8.31
N GLU A 208 15.82 -7.63 8.26
CA GLU A 208 14.93 -6.80 7.43
C GLU A 208 15.14 -7.03 5.93
N PHE A 209 16.39 -7.21 5.50
CA PHE A 209 16.71 -7.56 4.12
C PHE A 209 16.09 -8.89 3.72
N LEU A 210 16.26 -9.94 4.54
CA LEU A 210 15.73 -11.27 4.26
C LEU A 210 14.19 -11.26 4.23
N ALA A 211 13.56 -10.61 5.21
CA ALA A 211 12.11 -10.49 5.27
C ALA A 211 11.55 -9.76 4.04
N SER A 212 12.17 -8.65 3.66
CA SER A 212 11.78 -7.88 2.47
C SER A 212 12.00 -8.66 1.17
N ALA A 213 13.09 -9.44 1.07
CA ALA A 213 13.36 -10.29 -0.08
C ALA A 213 12.28 -11.36 -0.24
N VAL A 214 11.92 -12.06 0.85
CA VAL A 214 10.85 -13.08 0.84
C VAL A 214 9.51 -12.47 0.43
N LEU A 215 9.17 -11.29 0.96
CA LEU A 215 7.95 -10.58 0.58
C LEU A 215 7.89 -10.30 -0.93
N MET A 216 9.02 -9.92 -1.55
CA MET A 216 9.09 -9.63 -2.97
C MET A 216 9.07 -10.89 -3.86
N PHE A 217 9.57 -12.03 -3.37
CA PHE A 217 9.56 -13.31 -4.10
C PHE A 217 8.24 -14.07 -3.98
N SER A 218 7.33 -13.65 -3.10
CA SER A 218 6.00 -14.25 -3.01
C SER A 218 5.30 -14.16 -4.38
N PRO A 219 4.76 -15.28 -4.93
CA PRO A 219 4.07 -15.26 -6.21
C PRO A 219 2.93 -14.26 -6.16
N ARG A 220 3.06 -13.16 -6.91
CA ARG A 220 1.91 -12.31 -7.19
C ARG A 220 1.01 -13.11 -8.12
N THR A 221 -0.24 -13.28 -7.70
CA THR A 221 -1.26 -14.14 -8.33
C THR A 221 -1.59 -13.78 -9.78
N GLU A 222 -0.91 -12.80 -10.38
CA GLU A 222 -0.97 -12.52 -11.81
C GLU A 222 -0.46 -13.69 -12.66
N GLU A 223 0.34 -14.63 -12.10
CA GLU A 223 0.73 -15.85 -12.80
C GLU A 223 -0.31 -16.98 -12.76
N LEU A 224 -1.40 -16.86 -11.98
CA LEU A 224 -2.44 -17.89 -11.88
C LEU A 224 -3.67 -17.62 -12.76
N GLY A 225 -3.76 -16.44 -13.38
CA GLY A 225 -4.84 -16.10 -14.31
C GLY A 225 -4.70 -16.72 -15.71
N SER A 226 -3.62 -17.45 -15.98
CA SER A 226 -3.34 -18.10 -17.26
C SER A 226 -3.49 -19.64 -17.22
N VAL A 227 -3.95 -20.21 -16.10
CA VAL A 227 -4.10 -21.67 -15.91
C VAL A 227 -5.56 -22.08 -15.56
N VAL A 228 -6.54 -21.21 -15.75
CA VAL A 228 -7.98 -21.59 -15.67
C VAL A 228 -8.74 -21.04 -16.87
#